data_AF-A0A9D7W5J8-F1
#
_entry.id   AF-A0A9D7W5J8-F1
#
_cell.length_a   1.000
_cell.length_b   1.000
_cell.length_c   1.000
_cell.angle_alpha   90.00
_cell.angle_beta   90.00
_cell.angle_gamma   90.00
#
_symmetry.space_group_name_H-M   'P 1'
#
loop_
_entity.id
_entity.type
_entity.pdbx_description
1 polymer ?
#
loop_
_entity_poly.entity_id
_entity_poly.type
_entity_poly.pdbx_seq_one_letter_code
_entity_poly.pdbx_strand_id
1 'polypeptide(L)'
;MNDLKLMVERCDEAIDQTPDQADLHRDRALVLSLLGDQAKACADVERALSLLQQSTQPIDPMLQHELQVRQTSCKQSRTMAGSD
;
A
#
# COMPACT_ATOMS: atom_id res chain seq x y z
N MET A 1 -15.94 -0.44 -11.39
CA MET A 1 -15.52 0.81 -10.69
C MET A 1 -16.19 0.96 -9.34
N ASN A 2 -17.52 0.77 -9.23
CA ASN A 2 -18.21 0.82 -7.92
C ASN A 2 -17.68 -0.24 -6.94
N ASP A 3 -17.40 -1.46 -7.41
CA ASP A 3 -16.89 -2.54 -6.54
C ASP A 3 -15.49 -2.24 -5.98
N LEU A 4 -14.65 -1.52 -6.73
CA LEU A 4 -13.32 -1.13 -6.25
C LEU A 4 -13.42 -0.05 -5.18
N LYS A 5 -14.35 0.91 -5.31
CA LYS A 5 -14.58 1.92 -4.27
C LYS A 5 -15.10 1.28 -2.98
N LEU A 6 -16.06 0.36 -3.10
CA LEU A 6 -16.53 -0.42 -1.96
C LEU A 6 -15.40 -1.24 -1.32
N MET A 7 -14.46 -1.76 -2.12
CA MET A 7 -13.31 -2.48 -1.56
C MET A 7 -12.36 -1.56 -0.80
N VAL A 8 -12.15 -0.30 -1.25
CA VAL A 8 -11.39 0.69 -0.46
C VAL A 8 -12.08 0.94 0.88
N GLU A 9 -13.40 1.16 0.90
CA GLU A 9 -14.17 1.36 2.13
C GLU A 9 -14.00 0.18 3.11
N ARG A 10 -14.04 -1.06 2.60
CA ARG A 10 -13.81 -2.26 3.42
C ARG A 10 -12.38 -2.35 3.94
N CYS A 11 -11.40 -1.93 3.16
CA CYS A 11 -10.02 -1.84 3.64
C CYS A 11 -9.89 -0.78 4.73
N ASP A 12 -10.54 0.37 4.58
CA ASP A 12 -10.56 1.44 5.58
C ASP A 12 -11.12 0.93 6.92
N GLU A 13 -12.28 0.27 6.89
CA GLU A 13 -12.89 -0.34 8.08
C GLU A 13 -11.98 -1.38 8.75
N ALA A 14 -11.26 -2.19 7.97
CA ALA A 14 -10.34 -3.20 8.50
C ALA A 14 -9.09 -2.56 9.13
N ILE A 15 -8.55 -1.51 8.51
CA ILE A 15 -7.41 -0.74 9.01
C ILE A 15 -7.77 -0.03 10.32
N ASP A 16 -8.96 0.56 10.40
CA ASP A 16 -9.44 1.22 11.62
C ASP A 16 -9.52 0.25 12.80
N GLN A 17 -9.91 -1.00 12.55
CA GLN A 17 -9.96 -2.05 13.57
C GLN A 17 -8.58 -2.61 13.93
N THR A 18 -7.66 -2.67 12.96
CA THR A 18 -6.35 -3.32 13.11
C THR A 18 -5.25 -2.55 12.35
N PRO A 19 -4.84 -1.38 12.88
CA PRO A 19 -4.03 -0.42 12.12
C PRO A 19 -2.58 -0.85 11.89
N ASP A 20 -2.13 -1.90 12.58
CA ASP A 20 -0.77 -2.43 12.57
C ASP A 20 -0.55 -3.60 11.59
N GLN A 21 -1.60 -4.04 10.89
CA GLN A 21 -1.49 -5.11 9.90
C GLN A 21 -1.04 -4.59 8.54
N ALA A 22 0.20 -4.92 8.15
CA ALA A 22 0.80 -4.48 6.88
C ALA A 22 0.01 -4.93 5.63
N ASP A 23 -0.60 -6.12 5.68
CA ASP A 23 -1.40 -6.69 4.58
C ASP A 23 -2.60 -5.82 4.21
N LEU A 24 -3.25 -5.19 5.19
CA LEU A 24 -4.42 -4.35 4.92
C LEU A 24 -4.07 -3.09 4.14
N HIS A 25 -2.93 -2.47 4.48
CA HIS A 25 -2.40 -1.35 3.71
C HIS A 25 -1.96 -1.80 2.32
N ARG A 26 -1.34 -2.98 2.20
CA ARG A 26 -0.96 -3.56 0.90
C ARG A 26 -2.18 -3.81 0.00
N ASP A 27 -3.26 -4.34 0.56
CA ASP A 27 -4.50 -4.62 -0.18
C ASP A 27 -5.19 -3.32 -0.60
N ARG A 28 -5.26 -2.31 0.29
CA ARG A 28 -5.79 -1.00 -0.07
C ARG A 28 -4.97 -0.34 -1.17
N ALA A 29 -3.64 -0.43 -1.09
CA ALA A 29 -2.74 0.08 -2.13
C ALA A 29 -3.03 -0.55 -3.50
N LEU A 30 -3.24 -1.88 -3.56
CA LEU A 30 -3.59 -2.57 -4.79
C LEU A 30 -4.88 -2.02 -5.40
N VAL A 31 -5.94 -1.90 -4.59
CA VAL A 31 -7.24 -1.40 -5.05
C VAL A 31 -7.16 0.06 -5.51
N LEU A 32 -6.42 0.90 -4.77
CA LEU A 32 -6.19 2.31 -5.13
C LEU A 32 -5.41 2.45 -6.44
N SER A 33 -4.39 1.61 -6.67
CA SER A 33 -3.70 1.56 -7.95
C SER A 33 -4.62 1.19 -9.11
N LEU A 34 -5.54 0.24 -8.90
CA LEU A 34 -6.55 -0.14 -9.91
C LEU A 34 -7.56 0.99 -10.19
N LEU A 35 -7.82 1.83 -9.19
CA LEU A 35 -8.63 3.05 -9.33
C LEU A 35 -7.86 4.23 -9.93
N GLY A 36 -6.54 4.11 -10.13
CA GLY A 36 -5.68 5.16 -10.63
C GLY A 36 -5.22 6.19 -9.59
N ASP A 37 -5.59 6.02 -8.31
CA ASP A 37 -5.16 6.88 -7.21
C ASP A 37 -3.76 6.47 -6.72
N GLN A 38 -2.76 6.65 -7.59
CA GLN A 38 -1.39 6.19 -7.33
C GLN A 38 -0.75 6.91 -6.15
N ALA A 39 -1.14 8.16 -5.88
CA ALA A 39 -0.62 8.92 -4.74
C ALA A 39 -0.97 8.23 -3.42
N LYS A 40 -2.24 7.86 -3.23
CA LYS A 40 -2.67 7.14 -2.03
C LYS A 40 -2.14 5.70 -2.01
N ALA A 41 -2.11 5.01 -3.14
CA ALA A 41 -1.52 3.68 -3.21
C ALA A 41 -0.06 3.66 -2.74
N CYS A 42 0.73 4.65 -3.15
CA CYS A 42 2.12 4.78 -2.72
C CYS A 42 2.26 5.11 -1.22
N ALA A 43 1.35 5.92 -0.67
CA ALA A 43 1.33 6.18 0.77
C ALA A 43 1.04 4.91 1.59
N ASP A 44 0.14 4.07 1.10
CA ASP A 44 -0.16 2.78 1.74
C ASP A 44 0.99 1.79 1.64
N VAL A 45 1.70 1.74 0.51
CA VAL A 45 2.93 0.93 0.38
C VAL A 45 3.99 1.38 1.40
N GLU A 46 4.18 2.70 1.57
CA GLU A 46 5.12 3.25 2.57
C GLU A 46 4.71 2.88 3.99
N ARG A 47 3.40 2.93 4.29
CA ARG A 47 2.87 2.53 5.58
C ARG A 47 3.06 1.04 5.85
N ALA A 48 2.74 0.19 4.88
CA ALA A 48 2.90 -1.27 4.98
C ALA A 48 4.37 -1.65 5.24
N LEU A 49 5.32 -1.08 4.50
CA LEU A 49 6.75 -1.31 4.73
C LEU A 49 7.21 -0.86 6.12
N SER A 50 6.72 0.29 6.59
CA SER A 50 7.02 0.80 7.94
C SER A 50 6.51 -0.14 9.03
N LEU A 51 5.33 -0.74 8.84
CA LEU A 51 4.77 -1.73 9.76
C LEU A 51 5.58 -3.02 9.76
N LEU A 52 6.01 -3.52 8.59
CA LEU A 52 6.88 -4.70 8.52
C LEU A 52 8.20 -4.48 9.28
N GLN A 53 8.79 -3.29 9.18
CA GLN A 53 10.03 -2.94 9.92
C GLN A 53 9.84 -2.91 11.44
N GLN A 54 8.62 -2.58 11.91
CA GLN A 54 8.28 -2.49 13.32
C GLN A 54 7.75 -3.83 13.88
N SER A 55 7.38 -4.76 13.01
CA SER A 55 6.84 -6.05 13.40
C SER A 55 7.90 -6.90 14.10
N THR A 56 7.51 -7.50 15.23
CA THR A 56 8.32 -8.51 15.92
C THR A 56 8.03 -9.92 15.41
N GLN A 57 7.03 -10.08 14.53
CA GLN A 57 6.66 -11.36 13.96
C GLN A 57 7.48 -11.66 12.69
N PRO A 58 7.66 -12.95 12.34
CA PRO A 58 8.25 -13.33 11.06
C PRO A 58 7.46 -12.69 9.91
N ILE A 59 8.18 -11.98 9.05
CA ILE A 59 7.61 -11.33 7.87
C ILE A 59 7.53 -12.37 6.74
N ASP A 60 6.40 -12.42 6.03
CA ASP A 60 6.33 -13.18 4.77
C ASP A 60 7.28 -12.55 3.74
N PRO A 61 8.33 -13.27 3.29
CA PRO A 61 9.27 -12.75 2.31
C PRO A 61 8.62 -12.30 0.99
N MET A 62 7.50 -12.92 0.60
CA MET A 62 6.77 -12.56 -0.61
C MET A 62 6.10 -11.21 -0.47
N LEU A 63 5.43 -10.97 0.67
CA LEU A 63 4.81 -9.69 0.99
C LEU A 63 5.87 -8.57 1.01
N GLN A 64 7.01 -8.82 1.67
CA GLN A 64 8.10 -7.86 1.72
C GLN A 64 8.64 -7.54 0.32
N HIS A 65 8.85 -8.57 -0.51
CA HIS A 65 9.35 -8.40 -1.87
C HIS A 65 8.37 -7.59 -2.73
N GLU A 66 7.08 -7.93 -2.70
CA GLU A 66 6.05 -7.20 -3.43
C GLU A 66 6.04 -5.72 -3.07
N LEU A 67 6.03 -5.40 -1.78
CA LEU A 67 5.99 -4.02 -1.30
C LEU A 67 7.24 -3.24 -1.72
N GLN A 68 8.41 -3.87 -1.73
CA GLN A 68 9.65 -3.24 -2.22
C GLN A 68 9.59 -2.93 -3.72
N VAL A 69 9.04 -3.83 -4.53
CA VAL A 69 8.84 -3.61 -5.97
C VAL A 69 7.90 -2.41 -6.19
N ARG A 70 6.75 -2.39 -5.52
CA ARG A 70 5.79 -1.28 -5.61
C ARG A 70 6.40 0.05 -5.15
N GLN A 71 7.16 0.04 -4.05
CA GLN A 71 7.85 1.24 -3.55
C GLN A 71 8.85 1.79 -4.56
N THR A 72 9.53 0.91 -5.30
CA THR A 72 10.47 1.32 -6.35
C THR A 72 9.73 2.05 -7.46
N SER A 73 8.59 1.52 -7.92
CA SER A 73 7.73 2.19 -8.90
C SER A 73 7.23 3.56 -8.39
N CYS A 74 6.80 3.64 -7.13
CA CYS A 74 6.39 4.89 -6.50
C CYS A 74 7.49 5.96 -6.49
N LYS A 75 8.74 5.57 -6.19
CA LYS A 75 9.89 6.49 -6.21
C LYS A 75 10.21 6.96 -7.63
N GLN A 76 10.17 6.06 -8.62
CA GLN A 76 10.38 6.40 -10.02
C GLN A 76 9.34 7.39 -10.55
N SER A 77 8.06 7.17 -10.23
CA SER A 77 6.98 8.09 -10.61
C SER A 77 7.16 9.48 -9.98
N ARG A 78 7.58 9.57 -8.70
CA ARG A 78 7.87 10.86 -8.05
C ARG A 78 9.05 11.60 -8.71
N THR A 79 10.11 10.89 -9.09
CA THR A 79 11.25 11.53 -9.76
C THR A 79 10.86 12.10 -11.13
N MET A 80 10.02 11.40 -11.91
CA MET A 80 9.55 11.90 -13.20
C MET A 80 8.64 13.12 -13.06
N ALA A 81 7.79 13.17 -12.03
CA ALA A 81 6.90 14.31 -11.79
C ALA A 81 7.60 15.56 -11.23
N GLY A 82 8.80 15.44 -10.68
CA GLY A 82 9.60 16.56 -10.17
C GLY A 82 10.63 17.10 -11.16
N SER A 83 10.60 16.64 -12.42
CA SER A 83 11.55 17.00 -13.48
C SER A 83 11.05 18.12 -14.42
N ASP A 84 10.04 18.89 -14.00
CA ASP A 84 9.43 20.00 -14.75
C ASP A 84 9.81 21.37 -14.19
#